data_AF-A0A936BKQ7-F1
#
_entry.id   AF-A0A936BKQ7-F1
#
_cell.length_a   1.000
_cell.length_b   1.000
_cell.length_c   1.000
_cell.angle_alpha   90.00
_cell.angle_beta   90.00
_cell.angle_gamma   90.00
#
_symmetry.space_group_name_H-M   'P 1'
#
loop_
_entity.id
_entity.type
_entity.pdbx_description
1 polymer ?
#
loop_
_entity_poly.entity_id
_entity_poly.type
_entity_poly.pdbx_seq_one_letter_code
_entity_poly.pdbx_strand_id
1 'polypeptide(L)'
;MKTITPRRFAAAFVSSLLLSTPLILLGDPTTPVPPDKDKEEDIIVLSPFEVTAVGATGYSAGSTLAGVRLGATVGGAKDARFFRDAAEDGGFPHPNTITAEGLFSEHDLPLQCRTESKELFILNGEAMPAALLTKPEVKYLGQIGLSSGLDAATWHREPLNLVAVVDKSGSMDGEPLALVRKCLGQIHSQLGPDDQLSIVLYGDTSHVHLAPTPATKANRAGIAAAIAAIESSGSTNMEEGLQVGFALARQSQTSFRGRTRVMQFTDERPNVGDTTAGGFMGIMEAGSRDGIGQTTVGVGVDFGAELASKVSSVRGGNLFFFPDEAAMVKTFTEDLDTMVTELAHDLDVTIRPAAGLRLVGVYGIPGEMLKWEGDRDVRFQVTTVFLSKSRGAIYAAFAPEAEDLPERRYVEGRPLAAVGLSYREVGSTVAKTAKLELPLVSKRGASVGLTRGRLLVSEYLALKSAMTAHLTENNQEKAYVQLGELHELLAADSDRTMADERKLVAGLYTAMAKLSGHGERVANFSAGERDAECAGDGAGATSAADGAGKTSASDGAGKRSKVVMRYMHD
;
A
#
# COMPACT_ATOMS: atom_id res chain seq x y z
N MET A 1 61.27 -12.39 3.31
CA MET A 1 62.20 -13.45 2.89
C MET A 1 61.44 -14.50 2.09
N LYS A 2 61.92 -14.80 0.87
CA LYS A 2 61.55 -15.88 -0.06
C LYS A 2 60.14 -15.88 -0.70
N THR A 3 60.10 -15.19 -1.84
CA THR A 3 59.47 -15.50 -3.15
C THR A 3 58.90 -16.90 -3.39
N ILE A 4 57.74 -16.97 -4.09
CA ILE A 4 57.48 -17.77 -5.32
C ILE A 4 56.16 -17.30 -5.97
N THR A 5 56.17 -17.16 -7.30
CA THR A 5 55.07 -16.79 -8.22
C THR A 5 54.52 -18.05 -8.92
N PRO A 6 53.30 -18.02 -9.50
CA PRO A 6 53.17 -18.29 -10.94
C PRO A 6 52.08 -17.42 -11.61
N ARG A 7 52.37 -16.67 -12.69
CA ARG A 7 52.42 -16.99 -14.14
C ARG A 7 51.05 -17.12 -14.85
N ARG A 8 50.83 -16.14 -15.74
CA ARG A 8 49.78 -16.00 -16.76
C ARG A 8 49.91 -17.04 -17.88
N PHE A 9 48.78 -17.39 -18.51
CA PHE A 9 48.73 -18.01 -19.84
C PHE A 9 47.87 -17.16 -20.79
N ALA A 10 48.38 -16.95 -21.99
CA ALA A 10 47.71 -16.36 -23.15
C ALA A 10 48.16 -17.12 -24.41
N ALA A 11 47.22 -17.46 -25.31
CA ALA A 11 47.32 -17.73 -26.76
C ALA A 11 45.96 -18.37 -27.18
N ALA A 12 45.15 -17.91 -28.15
CA ALA A 12 45.29 -17.41 -29.53
C ALA A 12 45.14 -18.49 -30.63
N PHE A 13 44.39 -18.14 -31.70
CA PHE A 13 44.21 -18.76 -33.05
C PHE A 13 43.21 -19.94 -33.22
N VAL A 14 42.41 -20.13 -34.31
CA VAL A 14 42.02 -19.38 -35.55
C VAL A 14 40.98 -20.20 -36.37
N SER A 15 40.19 -19.54 -37.25
CA SER A 15 39.45 -20.04 -38.46
C SER A 15 38.37 -21.13 -38.30
N SER A 16 37.38 -21.36 -39.17
CA SER A 16 36.77 -20.78 -40.40
C SER A 16 35.53 -21.70 -40.67
N LEU A 17 34.36 -21.29 -41.20
CA LEU A 17 33.94 -21.38 -42.62
C LEU A 17 32.40 -21.23 -42.71
N LEU A 18 31.97 -20.55 -43.78
CA LEU A 18 30.86 -20.83 -44.72
C LEU A 18 29.38 -20.45 -44.48
N LEU A 19 28.91 -19.83 -45.56
CA LEU A 19 27.58 -19.44 -46.00
C LEU A 19 26.61 -20.60 -46.21
N SER A 20 25.30 -20.32 -46.09
CA SER A 20 24.31 -20.68 -47.12
C SER A 20 22.95 -20.00 -46.89
N THR A 21 22.56 -19.10 -47.80
CA THR A 21 21.18 -18.69 -48.09
C THR A 21 20.53 -19.66 -49.11
N PRO A 22 19.19 -19.74 -49.16
CA PRO A 22 18.45 -19.32 -50.37
C PRO A 22 17.16 -18.56 -50.01
N LEU A 23 16.82 -17.43 -50.64
CA LEU A 23 16.25 -17.17 -51.98
C LEU A 23 14.74 -17.46 -52.11
N ILE A 24 14.02 -16.38 -52.40
CA ILE A 24 12.57 -16.18 -52.62
C ILE A 24 12.15 -16.69 -54.01
N LEU A 25 10.91 -17.18 -54.15
CA LEU A 25 10.17 -17.13 -55.42
C LEU A 25 8.64 -17.00 -55.19
N LEU A 26 8.06 -16.04 -55.92
CA LEU A 26 6.67 -15.60 -55.98
C LEU A 26 5.78 -16.52 -56.85
N GLY A 27 4.46 -16.53 -56.59
CA GLY A 27 3.44 -16.98 -57.53
C GLY A 27 2.00 -16.95 -56.97
N ASP A 28 1.23 -15.95 -57.38
CA ASP A 28 -0.26 -15.81 -57.35
C ASP A 28 -0.76 -15.97 -58.83
N PRO A 29 -2.05 -15.96 -59.27
CA PRO A 29 -3.39 -16.01 -58.63
C PRO A 29 -4.46 -16.92 -59.35
N THR A 30 -5.72 -16.86 -58.87
CA THR A 30 -7.04 -16.99 -59.58
C THR A 30 -7.89 -18.31 -59.64
N THR A 31 -8.94 -18.35 -58.77
CA THR A 31 -10.41 -18.67 -59.00
C THR A 31 -10.93 -20.11 -59.36
N PRO A 32 -12.26 -20.44 -59.26
CA PRO A 32 -13.24 -20.34 -58.13
C PRO A 32 -14.29 -21.53 -57.99
N VAL A 33 -15.18 -21.48 -56.95
CA VAL A 33 -16.63 -21.95 -56.88
C VAL A 33 -16.97 -23.47 -56.65
N PRO A 34 -18.10 -23.91 -55.99
CA PRO A 34 -19.04 -23.30 -55.00
C PRO A 34 -19.67 -24.32 -53.95
N PRO A 35 -20.95 -24.24 -53.46
CA PRO A 35 -21.28 -24.29 -52.02
C PRO A 35 -22.11 -25.52 -51.58
N ASP A 36 -22.40 -25.65 -50.29
CA ASP A 36 -23.56 -26.42 -49.84
C ASP A 36 -24.27 -25.76 -48.64
N LYS A 37 -25.60 -25.87 -48.65
CA LYS A 37 -26.61 -25.24 -47.78
C LYS A 37 -27.30 -26.32 -46.92
N ASP A 38 -28.18 -25.83 -46.03
CA ASP A 38 -29.22 -26.53 -45.24
C ASP A 38 -28.74 -26.99 -43.84
N LYS A 39 -29.31 -26.56 -42.71
CA LYS A 39 -30.73 -26.31 -42.32
C LYS A 39 -30.81 -25.23 -41.21
N GLU A 40 -31.57 -24.13 -41.38
CA GLU A 40 -32.96 -23.84 -40.89
C GLU A 40 -33.13 -23.86 -39.36
N GLU A 41 -33.22 -22.70 -38.68
CA GLU A 41 -34.37 -21.77 -38.41
C GLU A 41 -35.03 -22.08 -37.04
N ASP A 42 -35.19 -21.11 -36.13
CA ASP A 42 -36.40 -20.27 -36.07
C ASP A 42 -36.19 -18.91 -35.37
N ILE A 43 -36.87 -17.90 -35.93
CA ILE A 43 -37.13 -16.56 -35.37
C ILE A 43 -38.58 -16.54 -34.85
N ILE A 44 -38.83 -16.08 -33.63
CA ILE A 44 -40.16 -15.59 -33.22
C ILE A 44 -40.06 -14.22 -32.53
N VAL A 45 -40.95 -13.34 -32.97
CA VAL A 45 -41.15 -11.91 -32.73
C VAL A 45 -41.95 -11.64 -31.44
N LEU A 46 -41.81 -10.41 -30.91
CA LEU A 46 -42.16 -9.89 -29.58
C LEU A 46 -43.66 -9.62 -29.25
N SER A 47 -44.00 -9.81 -27.95
CA SER A 47 -44.93 -9.04 -27.06
C SER A 47 -46.46 -9.24 -27.19
N PRO A 48 -47.31 -8.95 -26.16
CA PRO A 48 -47.08 -8.14 -24.95
C PRO A 48 -47.47 -8.77 -23.58
N PHE A 49 -47.08 -8.03 -22.55
CA PHE A 49 -47.41 -8.08 -21.11
C PHE A 49 -48.80 -8.64 -20.72
N GLU A 50 -48.83 -9.44 -19.64
CA GLU A 50 -49.57 -9.06 -18.42
C GLU A 50 -48.99 -9.71 -17.16
N VAL A 51 -48.98 -8.92 -16.08
CA VAL A 51 -48.28 -9.09 -14.80
C VAL A 51 -49.31 -9.33 -13.71
N THR A 52 -49.00 -10.22 -12.77
CA THR A 52 -49.53 -10.08 -11.39
C THR A 52 -48.39 -10.26 -10.39
N ALA A 53 -48.09 -9.17 -9.67
CA ALA A 53 -47.13 -9.05 -8.58
C ALA A 53 -47.53 -9.93 -7.37
N VAL A 54 -46.66 -10.29 -6.42
CA VAL A 54 -46.06 -9.50 -5.30
C VAL A 54 -45.00 -10.43 -4.65
N GLY A 55 -43.80 -10.05 -4.20
CA GLY A 55 -43.14 -8.77 -3.97
C GLY A 55 -41.73 -8.97 -3.36
N ALA A 56 -41.06 -7.84 -3.13
CA ALA A 56 -39.72 -7.61 -2.53
C ALA A 56 -38.48 -7.80 -3.46
N THR A 57 -38.23 -6.72 -4.22
CA THR A 57 -36.96 -6.29 -4.87
C THR A 57 -35.77 -6.29 -3.89
N GLY A 58 -34.51 -6.56 -4.23
CA GLY A 58 -33.84 -6.63 -5.53
C GLY A 58 -32.78 -5.53 -5.68
N TYR A 59 -31.52 -5.85 -5.42
CA TYR A 59 -30.35 -5.29 -6.13
C TYR A 59 -29.37 -6.45 -6.35
N SER A 60 -29.45 -7.07 -7.52
CA SER A 60 -28.42 -7.99 -8.02
C SER A 60 -27.34 -7.16 -8.70
N ALA A 61 -26.14 -7.11 -8.11
CA ALA A 61 -24.97 -6.51 -8.71
C ALA A 61 -24.48 -7.36 -9.90
N GLY A 62 -25.03 -7.06 -11.08
CA GLY A 62 -24.45 -7.45 -12.36
C GLY A 62 -23.86 -6.21 -13.01
N SER A 63 -22.64 -5.81 -12.61
CA SER A 63 -21.88 -4.83 -13.40
C SER A 63 -21.04 -5.56 -14.42
N THR A 64 -21.35 -5.36 -15.70
CA THR A 64 -20.41 -5.55 -16.80
C THR A 64 -19.23 -4.58 -16.62
N LEU A 65 -18.15 -5.03 -15.98
CA LEU A 65 -16.86 -4.34 -15.86
C LEU A 65 -15.99 -4.71 -17.07
N ALA A 66 -16.14 -3.99 -18.17
CA ALA A 66 -15.11 -3.93 -19.20
C ALA A 66 -14.29 -2.66 -18.95
N GLY A 67 -12.98 -2.78 -18.65
CA GLY A 67 -12.03 -1.66 -18.70
C GLY A 67 -11.49 -1.10 -17.37
N VAL A 68 -11.69 -1.74 -16.20
CA VAL A 68 -11.01 -1.31 -14.96
C VAL A 68 -9.60 -1.88 -14.94
N ARG A 69 -8.60 -1.01 -15.09
CA ARG A 69 -7.18 -1.38 -15.00
C ARG A 69 -6.70 -1.39 -13.56
N LEU A 70 -5.87 -2.38 -13.25
CA LEU A 70 -5.18 -2.45 -11.96
C LEU A 70 -4.13 -1.34 -11.85
N GLY A 71 -3.93 -0.88 -10.63
CA GLY A 71 -2.88 0.07 -10.30
C GLY A 71 -1.57 -0.61 -9.91
N ALA A 72 -0.62 0.19 -9.44
CA ALA A 72 0.65 -0.30 -8.93
C ALA A 72 1.10 0.55 -7.74
N THR A 73 1.72 -0.06 -6.74
CA THR A 73 2.24 0.63 -5.55
C THR A 73 3.67 0.22 -5.24
N VAL A 74 4.44 1.13 -4.64
CA VAL A 74 5.81 0.82 -4.18
C VAL A 74 5.76 -0.18 -3.02
N GLY A 75 6.75 -1.06 -2.90
CA GLY A 75 6.91 -1.94 -1.73
C GLY A 75 7.19 -1.17 -0.42
N GLY A 76 7.11 -1.87 0.71
CA GLY A 76 7.30 -1.28 2.05
C GLY A 76 6.05 -1.32 2.90
N ALA A 77 5.86 -0.28 3.74
CA ALA A 77 4.64 -0.13 4.52
C ALA A 77 3.44 0.01 3.57
N LYS A 78 2.39 -0.77 3.85
CA LYS A 78 1.16 -0.84 3.04
C LYS A 78 -0.05 -0.23 3.72
N ASP A 79 0.14 0.34 4.90
CA ASP A 79 -0.90 1.01 5.66
C ASP A 79 -0.29 2.03 6.63
N ALA A 80 -1.14 2.92 7.13
CA ALA A 80 -0.86 3.82 8.25
C ALA A 80 -1.74 3.47 9.47
N ARG A 81 -2.25 2.22 9.51
CA ARG A 81 -3.24 1.78 10.50
C ARG A 81 -2.74 1.92 11.93
N PHE A 82 -1.51 1.49 12.22
CA PHE A 82 -0.95 1.62 13.56
C PHE A 82 -1.03 3.07 14.09
N PHE A 83 -0.67 4.05 13.25
CA PHE A 83 -0.78 5.47 13.63
C PHE A 83 -2.24 5.85 13.90
N ARG A 84 -3.17 5.41 13.05
CA ARG A 84 -4.60 5.69 13.18
C ARG A 84 -5.17 5.07 14.46
N ASP A 85 -4.88 3.81 14.74
CA ASP A 85 -5.40 3.10 15.91
C ASP A 85 -4.87 3.72 17.22
N ALA A 86 -3.58 4.03 17.28
CA ALA A 86 -2.99 4.69 18.44
C ALA A 86 -3.59 6.09 18.70
N ALA A 87 -4.05 6.78 17.64
CA ALA A 87 -4.77 8.05 17.76
C ALA A 87 -6.24 7.85 18.18
N GLU A 88 -6.91 6.83 17.67
CA GLU A 88 -8.30 6.50 18.01
C GLU A 88 -8.47 6.02 19.46
N ASP A 89 -7.44 5.36 20.02
CA ASP A 89 -7.36 4.99 21.44
C ASP A 89 -7.15 6.20 22.38
N GLY A 90 -7.19 7.42 21.85
CA GLY A 90 -7.03 8.66 22.59
C GLY A 90 -5.57 9.01 22.91
N GLY A 91 -4.62 8.29 22.31
CA GLY A 91 -3.19 8.55 22.40
C GLY A 91 -2.69 9.58 21.37
N PHE A 92 -1.42 9.94 21.51
CA PHE A 92 -0.66 10.67 20.49
C PHE A 92 0.42 9.74 19.94
N PRO A 93 0.27 9.24 18.69
CA PRO A 93 1.22 8.31 18.12
C PRO A 93 2.60 8.95 17.96
N HIS A 94 3.65 8.15 18.10
CA HIS A 94 5.02 8.63 17.87
C HIS A 94 5.20 9.04 16.39
N PRO A 95 5.91 10.14 16.07
CA PRO A 95 6.03 10.66 14.69
C PRO A 95 6.68 9.68 13.69
N ASN A 96 7.37 8.64 14.19
CA ASN A 96 7.97 7.60 13.35
C ASN A 96 7.01 6.44 13.01
N THR A 97 5.78 6.43 13.51
CA THR A 97 4.81 5.37 13.22
C THR A 97 3.96 5.65 11.98
N ILE A 98 4.05 6.87 11.43
CA ILE A 98 3.46 7.22 10.14
C ILE A 98 4.54 7.28 9.05
N THR A 99 4.26 6.64 7.93
CA THR A 99 5.07 6.69 6.71
C THR A 99 4.27 7.29 5.57
N ALA A 100 4.94 7.96 4.63
CA ALA A 100 4.24 8.56 3.49
C ALA A 100 3.72 7.48 2.56
N GLU A 101 4.52 6.44 2.30
CA GLU A 101 4.14 5.29 1.48
C GLU A 101 2.96 4.51 2.07
N GLY A 102 2.95 4.27 3.39
CA GLY A 102 1.85 3.56 4.05
C GLY A 102 0.55 4.36 4.07
N LEU A 103 0.62 5.68 4.27
CA LEU A 103 -0.54 6.55 4.13
C LEU A 103 -1.06 6.55 2.70
N PHE A 104 -0.19 6.69 1.71
CA PHE A 104 -0.61 6.83 0.31
C PHE A 104 -1.15 5.52 -0.27
N SER A 105 -0.69 4.36 0.21
CA SER A 105 -1.15 3.06 -0.27
C SER A 105 -2.60 2.74 0.08
N GLU A 106 -3.20 3.43 1.06
CA GLU A 106 -4.61 3.27 1.42
C GLU A 106 -5.56 4.02 0.48
N HIS A 107 -5.03 4.84 -0.42
CA HIS A 107 -5.81 5.65 -1.36
C HIS A 107 -5.51 5.28 -2.81
N ASP A 108 -6.55 5.31 -3.65
CA ASP A 108 -6.38 5.31 -5.09
C ASP A 108 -5.93 6.71 -5.56
N LEU A 109 -4.89 6.83 -6.38
CA LEU A 109 -4.31 8.11 -6.78
C LEU A 109 -4.31 8.27 -8.31
N PRO A 110 -5.50 8.31 -8.94
CA PRO A 110 -5.64 8.38 -10.39
C PRO A 110 -5.03 9.64 -10.98
N LEU A 111 -4.20 9.46 -12.01
CA LEU A 111 -3.93 10.50 -12.99
C LEU A 111 -4.95 10.47 -14.14
N GLN A 112 -5.14 11.61 -14.79
CA GLN A 112 -5.89 11.67 -16.05
C GLN A 112 -5.12 10.90 -17.12
N CYS A 113 -5.49 9.63 -17.35
CA CYS A 113 -4.83 8.81 -18.35
C CYS A 113 -5.31 9.22 -19.75
N ARG A 114 -4.43 9.80 -20.57
CA ARG A 114 -4.76 10.32 -21.91
C ARG A 114 -4.55 9.30 -23.04
N THR A 115 -4.00 8.12 -22.74
CA THR A 115 -3.63 7.11 -23.74
C THR A 115 -3.79 5.69 -23.20
N GLU A 116 -4.34 4.80 -24.01
CA GLU A 116 -4.34 3.37 -23.73
C GLU A 116 -2.93 2.81 -23.92
N SER A 117 -2.37 2.19 -22.87
CA SER A 117 -1.10 1.47 -22.94
C SER A 117 -1.32 0.01 -22.59
N LYS A 118 -0.65 -0.88 -23.32
CA LYS A 118 -0.62 -2.33 -23.08
C LYS A 118 0.59 -2.75 -22.24
N GLU A 119 1.37 -1.80 -21.74
CA GLU A 119 2.54 -2.09 -20.91
C GLU A 119 2.12 -2.63 -19.54
N LEU A 120 2.91 -3.57 -19.01
CA LEU A 120 2.66 -4.16 -17.69
C LEU A 120 2.71 -3.10 -16.59
N PHE A 121 3.61 -2.14 -16.71
CA PHE A 121 3.75 -1.02 -15.80
C PHE A 121 3.67 0.29 -16.57
N ILE A 122 2.76 1.17 -16.16
CA ILE A 122 2.45 2.43 -16.82
C ILE A 122 2.78 3.57 -15.86
N LEU A 123 3.54 4.53 -16.39
CA LEU A 123 3.93 5.74 -15.70
C LEU A 123 3.37 6.97 -16.42
N ASN A 124 2.78 7.87 -15.64
CA ASN A 124 2.26 9.14 -16.11
C ASN A 124 2.63 10.23 -15.12
N GLY A 125 2.52 11.50 -15.52
CA GLY A 125 2.75 12.60 -14.61
C GLY A 125 2.06 13.89 -15.00
N GLU A 126 1.84 14.72 -13.99
CA GLU A 126 1.34 16.10 -14.08
C GLU A 126 1.80 16.85 -12.83
N ALA A 127 1.74 18.18 -12.87
CA ALA A 127 2.04 19.03 -11.73
C ALA A 127 1.03 20.16 -11.59
N MET A 128 0.82 20.67 -10.39
CA MET A 128 -0.08 21.80 -10.14
C MET A 128 0.55 22.82 -9.20
N PRO A 129 0.06 24.07 -9.20
CA PRO A 129 0.37 25.01 -8.13
C PRO A 129 -0.18 24.49 -6.79
N ALA A 130 0.68 24.41 -5.78
CA ALA A 130 0.34 23.87 -4.47
C ALA A 130 1.15 24.56 -3.37
N ALA A 131 0.51 24.79 -2.23
CA ALA A 131 1.17 25.17 -0.98
C ALA A 131 1.00 24.02 0.02
N LEU A 132 2.07 23.70 0.75
CA LEU A 132 2.08 22.69 1.80
C LEU A 132 2.17 23.39 3.16
N LEU A 133 1.37 22.97 4.13
CA LEU A 133 1.20 23.66 5.42
C LEU A 133 2.53 23.91 6.14
N THR A 134 3.35 22.87 6.28
CA THR A 134 4.62 22.92 7.02
C THR A 134 5.83 23.23 6.12
N LYS A 135 5.62 23.53 4.83
CA LYS A 135 6.66 23.86 3.84
C LYS A 135 6.22 25.05 2.95
N PRO A 136 6.19 26.27 3.49
CA PRO A 136 5.70 27.46 2.77
C PRO A 136 6.54 27.84 1.53
N GLU A 137 7.78 27.36 1.46
CA GLU A 137 8.67 27.51 0.31
C GLU A 137 8.15 26.75 -0.93
N VAL A 138 7.36 25.69 -0.74
CA VAL A 138 6.81 24.88 -1.83
C VAL A 138 5.73 25.67 -2.56
N LYS A 139 5.87 25.80 -3.89
CA LYS A 139 4.91 26.48 -4.77
C LYS A 139 4.23 25.55 -5.76
N TYR A 140 4.82 24.39 -6.02
CA TYR A 140 4.29 23.40 -6.96
C TYR A 140 4.43 21.98 -6.41
N LEU A 141 3.48 21.13 -6.76
CA LEU A 141 3.50 19.70 -6.48
C LEU A 141 3.34 18.94 -7.79
N GLY A 142 4.28 18.04 -8.07
CA GLY A 142 4.21 17.09 -9.17
C GLY A 142 3.81 15.71 -8.68
N GLN A 143 3.05 14.98 -9.47
CA GLN A 143 2.72 13.57 -9.25
C GLN A 143 3.34 12.72 -10.37
N ILE A 144 3.98 11.63 -9.97
CA ILE A 144 4.37 10.51 -10.82
C ILE A 144 3.43 9.36 -10.47
N GLY A 145 2.48 9.06 -11.35
CA GLY A 145 1.48 8.03 -11.13
C GLY A 145 1.99 6.64 -11.51
N LEU A 146 1.65 5.65 -10.68
CA LEU A 146 2.04 4.25 -10.81
C LEU A 146 0.79 3.42 -11.13
N SER A 147 0.76 2.77 -12.29
CA SER A 147 -0.38 1.97 -12.74
C SER A 147 0.03 0.76 -13.57
N SER A 148 -0.91 -0.10 -13.91
CA SER A 148 -0.70 -1.27 -14.75
C SER A 148 -1.63 -1.29 -15.96
N GLY A 149 -1.18 -1.90 -17.06
CA GLY A 149 -2.02 -2.21 -18.22
C GLY A 149 -2.89 -3.45 -18.04
N LEU A 150 -2.76 -4.16 -16.90
CA LEU A 150 -3.54 -5.36 -16.60
C LEU A 150 -5.01 -5.01 -16.33
N ASP A 151 -5.91 -5.76 -16.97
CA ASP A 151 -7.36 -5.67 -16.74
C ASP A 151 -7.75 -6.53 -15.55
N ALA A 152 -8.37 -5.92 -14.54
CA ALA A 152 -8.80 -6.58 -13.33
C ALA A 152 -9.79 -7.74 -13.58
N ALA A 153 -10.56 -7.70 -14.67
CA ALA A 153 -11.53 -8.74 -15.01
C ALA A 153 -10.90 -9.99 -15.64
N THR A 154 -9.75 -9.85 -16.29
CA THR A 154 -9.11 -10.96 -17.04
C THR A 154 -7.82 -11.46 -16.39
N TRP A 155 -7.26 -10.66 -15.48
CA TRP A 155 -6.02 -11.01 -14.82
C TRP A 155 -6.25 -12.03 -13.70
N HIS A 156 -5.36 -13.01 -13.63
CA HIS A 156 -5.24 -13.95 -12.53
C HIS A 156 -3.78 -14.02 -12.10
N ARG A 157 -3.54 -14.13 -10.79
CA ARG A 157 -2.19 -14.33 -10.28
C ARG A 157 -1.63 -15.70 -10.66
N GLU A 158 -0.31 -15.80 -10.66
CA GLU A 158 0.37 -17.08 -10.75
C GLU A 158 0.10 -17.93 -9.48
N PRO A 159 0.21 -19.26 -9.58
CA PRO A 159 0.17 -20.13 -8.42
C PRO A 159 1.16 -19.68 -7.34
N LEU A 160 0.75 -19.78 -6.08
CA LEU A 160 1.47 -19.29 -4.91
C LEU A 160 1.89 -20.47 -4.03
N ASN A 161 3.20 -20.58 -3.81
CA ASN A 161 3.80 -21.39 -2.77
C ASN A 161 4.05 -20.50 -1.55
N LEU A 162 3.13 -20.54 -0.60
CA LEU A 162 3.15 -19.72 0.59
C LEU A 162 3.75 -20.50 1.76
N VAL A 163 4.82 -19.96 2.36
CA VAL A 163 5.37 -20.45 3.62
C VAL A 163 5.03 -19.43 4.71
N ALA A 164 4.09 -19.77 5.58
CA ALA A 164 3.77 -18.99 6.76
C ALA A 164 4.79 -19.29 7.87
N VAL A 165 5.47 -18.26 8.37
CA VAL A 165 6.41 -18.34 9.49
C VAL A 165 5.76 -17.60 10.66
N VAL A 166 5.29 -18.35 11.64
CA VAL A 166 4.38 -17.85 12.69
C VAL A 166 5.08 -17.86 14.03
N ASP A 167 5.09 -16.68 14.66
CA ASP A 167 5.48 -16.54 16.05
C ASP A 167 4.47 -17.27 16.94
N LYS A 168 4.99 -18.15 17.79
CA LYS A 168 4.21 -18.81 18.83
C LYS A 168 4.74 -18.48 20.22
N SER A 169 5.48 -17.39 20.41
CA SER A 169 5.95 -16.96 21.73
C SER A 169 4.80 -16.77 22.72
N GLY A 170 5.12 -16.68 24.02
CA GLY A 170 4.11 -16.45 25.06
C GLY A 170 3.36 -15.12 24.92
N SER A 171 3.94 -14.09 24.30
CA SER A 171 3.28 -12.80 24.07
C SER A 171 2.17 -12.88 23.00
N MET A 172 2.27 -13.87 22.11
CA MET A 172 1.23 -14.17 21.14
C MET A 172 -0.04 -14.77 21.77
N ASP A 173 -0.03 -15.14 23.06
CA ASP A 173 -1.18 -15.77 23.71
C ASP A 173 -2.44 -14.89 23.68
N GLY A 174 -3.60 -15.54 23.55
CA GLY A 174 -4.89 -14.86 23.47
C GLY A 174 -5.19 -14.27 22.09
N GLU A 175 -5.42 -12.96 22.05
CA GLU A 175 -5.93 -12.24 20.88
C GLU A 175 -4.95 -12.24 19.68
N PRO A 176 -3.62 -12.02 19.84
CA PRO A 176 -2.68 -12.01 18.73
C PRO A 176 -2.68 -13.32 17.93
N LEU A 177 -2.53 -14.47 18.60
CA LEU A 177 -2.54 -15.78 17.92
C LEU A 177 -3.93 -16.14 17.39
N ALA A 178 -5.00 -15.70 18.04
CA ALA A 178 -6.34 -15.83 17.48
C ALA A 178 -6.47 -15.05 16.15
N LEU A 179 -5.91 -13.83 16.07
CA LEU A 179 -5.88 -13.04 14.86
C LEU A 179 -5.02 -13.70 13.76
N VAL A 180 -3.85 -14.26 14.10
CA VAL A 180 -3.03 -15.01 13.14
C VAL A 180 -3.76 -16.23 12.59
N ARG A 181 -4.44 -17.02 13.43
CA ARG A 181 -5.23 -18.18 12.97
C ARG A 181 -6.36 -17.77 12.03
N LYS A 182 -7.06 -16.68 12.34
CA LYS A 182 -8.08 -16.10 11.45
C LYS A 182 -7.48 -15.63 10.13
N CYS A 183 -6.31 -14.99 10.19
CA CYS A 183 -5.56 -14.54 9.02
C CYS A 183 -5.15 -15.70 8.12
N LEU A 184 -4.53 -16.74 8.66
CA LEU A 184 -4.18 -17.94 7.91
C LEU A 184 -5.43 -18.65 7.36
N GLY A 185 -6.53 -18.65 8.12
CA GLY A 185 -7.82 -19.14 7.65
C GLY A 185 -8.33 -18.37 6.42
N GLN A 186 -8.20 -17.04 6.44
CA GLN A 186 -8.63 -16.17 5.32
C GLN A 186 -7.71 -16.26 4.11
N ILE A 187 -6.41 -16.45 4.32
CA ILE A 187 -5.49 -16.76 3.23
C ILE A 187 -5.83 -18.13 2.64
N HIS A 188 -5.98 -19.15 3.49
CA HIS A 188 -6.33 -20.51 3.07
C HIS A 188 -7.65 -20.57 2.31
N SER A 189 -8.65 -19.73 2.64
CA SER A 189 -9.93 -19.68 1.91
C SER A 189 -9.77 -19.20 0.47
N GLN A 190 -8.77 -18.35 0.20
CA GLN A 190 -8.49 -17.75 -1.10
C GLN A 190 -7.45 -18.51 -1.94
N LEU A 191 -6.77 -19.49 -1.35
CA LEU A 191 -5.89 -20.38 -2.12
C LEU A 191 -6.71 -21.24 -3.10
N GLY A 192 -6.30 -21.20 -4.36
CA GLY A 192 -6.73 -22.06 -5.45
C GLY A 192 -6.06 -23.43 -5.40
N PRO A 193 -6.53 -24.39 -6.22
CA PRO A 193 -6.08 -25.78 -6.18
C PRO A 193 -4.60 -25.98 -6.58
N ASP A 194 -4.03 -25.03 -7.33
CA ASP A 194 -2.63 -25.05 -7.77
C ASP A 194 -1.68 -24.39 -6.76
N ASP A 195 -2.22 -23.78 -5.70
CA ASP A 195 -1.43 -23.18 -4.64
C ASP A 195 -1.01 -24.19 -3.59
N GLN A 196 -0.04 -23.79 -2.78
CA GLN A 196 0.50 -24.60 -1.70
C GLN A 196 0.69 -23.76 -0.44
N LEU A 197 0.36 -24.34 0.72
CA LEU A 197 0.64 -23.75 2.02
C LEU A 197 1.60 -24.63 2.83
N SER A 198 2.57 -24.00 3.46
CA SER A 198 3.41 -24.57 4.51
C SER A 198 3.33 -23.68 5.75
N ILE A 199 3.49 -24.26 6.94
CA ILE A 199 3.50 -23.52 8.21
C ILE A 199 4.74 -23.93 8.98
N VAL A 200 5.55 -22.94 9.34
CA VAL A 200 6.66 -23.03 10.28
C VAL A 200 6.25 -22.28 11.54
N LEU A 201 6.36 -22.93 12.70
CA LEU A 201 6.15 -22.28 13.98
C LEU A 201 7.51 -22.04 14.62
N TYR A 202 7.71 -20.85 15.18
CA TYR A 202 8.93 -20.50 15.90
C TYR A 202 8.63 -19.92 17.28
N GLY A 203 9.53 -20.21 18.22
CA GLY A 203 9.49 -19.75 19.61
C GLY A 203 10.85 -20.05 20.22
N ASP A 204 10.93 -20.83 21.30
CA ASP A 204 12.23 -21.38 21.79
C ASP A 204 12.94 -22.26 20.74
N THR A 205 12.16 -22.94 19.90
CA THR A 205 12.63 -23.78 18.80
C THR A 205 11.73 -23.60 17.59
N SER A 206 12.31 -23.77 16.42
CA SER A 206 11.62 -23.62 15.14
C SER A 206 11.41 -24.97 14.45
N HIS A 207 10.19 -25.24 13.98
CA HIS A 207 9.88 -26.49 13.28
C HIS A 207 8.78 -26.33 12.24
N VAL A 208 8.75 -27.27 11.29
CA VAL A 208 7.70 -27.35 10.28
C VAL A 208 6.46 -27.99 10.91
N HIS A 209 5.41 -27.20 11.09
CA HIS A 209 4.11 -27.64 11.62
C HIS A 209 3.19 -28.18 10.52
N LEU A 210 3.25 -27.58 9.32
CA LEU A 210 2.61 -28.07 8.12
C LEU A 210 3.63 -28.14 6.99
N ALA A 211 3.93 -29.34 6.53
CA ALA A 211 4.75 -29.56 5.35
C ALA A 211 4.09 -28.96 4.10
N PRO A 212 4.85 -28.69 3.02
CA PRO A 212 4.33 -28.25 1.72
C PRO A 212 3.08 -29.01 1.28
N THR A 213 1.91 -28.39 1.42
CA THR A 213 0.61 -29.04 1.20
C THR A 213 -0.19 -28.29 0.14
N PRO A 214 -0.48 -28.89 -1.03
CA PRO A 214 -1.32 -28.28 -2.05
C PRO A 214 -2.72 -27.98 -1.54
N ALA A 215 -3.30 -26.83 -1.88
CA ALA A 215 -4.63 -26.38 -1.44
C ALA A 215 -5.79 -27.03 -2.23
N THR A 216 -5.60 -28.30 -2.64
CA THR A 216 -6.62 -29.11 -3.31
C THR A 216 -7.80 -29.38 -2.38
N LYS A 217 -8.98 -29.67 -2.95
CA LYS A 217 -10.20 -30.01 -2.18
C LYS A 217 -9.97 -31.09 -1.11
N ALA A 218 -9.12 -32.08 -1.39
CA ALA A 218 -8.81 -33.16 -0.44
C ALA A 218 -7.99 -32.69 0.77
N ASN A 219 -7.14 -31.68 0.59
CA ASN A 219 -6.21 -31.23 1.63
C ASN A 219 -6.76 -30.08 2.48
N ARG A 220 -7.76 -29.33 2.00
CA ARG A 220 -8.26 -28.11 2.70
C ARG A 220 -8.68 -28.36 4.15
N ALA A 221 -9.32 -29.50 4.43
CA ALA A 221 -9.70 -29.85 5.80
C ALA A 221 -8.47 -30.08 6.70
N GLY A 222 -7.42 -30.72 6.18
CA GLY A 222 -6.17 -30.93 6.90
C GLY A 222 -5.41 -29.63 7.15
N ILE A 223 -5.38 -28.73 6.16
CA ILE A 223 -4.79 -27.39 6.30
C ILE A 223 -5.52 -26.59 7.39
N ALA A 224 -6.86 -26.57 7.36
CA ALA A 224 -7.66 -25.86 8.36
C ALA A 224 -7.44 -26.44 9.78
N ALA A 225 -7.33 -27.76 9.91
CA ALA A 225 -7.02 -28.40 11.18
C ALA A 225 -5.62 -28.03 11.69
N ALA A 226 -4.61 -27.98 10.81
CA ALA A 226 -3.26 -27.55 11.18
C ALA A 226 -3.24 -26.09 11.68
N ILE A 227 -3.96 -25.19 11.02
CA ILE A 227 -4.10 -23.78 11.47
C ILE A 227 -4.78 -23.71 12.84
N ALA A 228 -5.87 -24.45 13.05
CA ALA A 228 -6.59 -24.46 14.32
C ALA A 228 -5.74 -25.00 15.48
N ALA A 229 -4.80 -25.91 15.19
CA ALA A 229 -3.92 -26.54 16.17
C ALA A 229 -2.68 -25.71 16.55
N ILE A 230 -2.54 -24.47 16.05
CA ILE A 230 -1.43 -23.60 16.44
C ILE A 230 -1.68 -23.10 17.87
N GLU A 231 -0.71 -23.27 18.76
CA GLU A 231 -0.75 -22.86 20.16
C GLU A 231 0.49 -22.06 20.55
N SER A 232 0.33 -21.08 21.45
CA SER A 232 1.41 -20.26 22.01
C SER A 232 2.21 -21.06 23.04
N SER A 233 3.54 -20.93 23.02
CA SER A 233 4.48 -21.54 23.95
C SER A 233 5.90 -20.98 23.78
N GLY A 234 6.55 -20.68 24.90
CA GLY A 234 7.99 -20.40 24.97
C GLY A 234 8.38 -18.95 24.72
N SER A 235 9.68 -18.72 24.53
CA SER A 235 10.29 -17.46 24.12
C SER A 235 10.24 -17.27 22.60
N THR A 236 11.01 -16.32 22.06
CA THR A 236 11.02 -15.91 20.66
C THR A 236 12.42 -16.09 20.08
N ASN A 237 12.54 -16.84 18.98
CA ASN A 237 13.77 -16.96 18.19
C ASN A 237 13.44 -16.73 16.71
N MET A 238 13.31 -15.44 16.36
CA MET A 238 12.81 -14.99 15.07
C MET A 238 13.73 -15.41 13.91
N GLU A 239 15.05 -15.24 14.08
CA GLU A 239 16.04 -15.56 13.07
C GLU A 239 16.07 -17.06 12.74
N GLU A 240 15.96 -17.93 13.74
CA GLU A 240 15.84 -19.38 13.51
C GLU A 240 14.55 -19.71 12.75
N GLY A 241 13.42 -19.10 13.13
CA GLY A 241 12.14 -19.27 12.45
C GLY A 241 12.21 -18.90 10.98
N LEU A 242 12.82 -17.76 10.67
CA LEU A 242 13.05 -17.31 9.30
C LEU A 242 14.03 -18.23 8.56
N GLN A 243 15.12 -18.68 9.18
CA GLN A 243 16.05 -19.62 8.55
C GLN A 243 15.34 -20.92 8.14
N VAL A 244 14.52 -21.50 9.02
CA VAL A 244 13.72 -22.69 8.72
C VAL A 244 12.69 -22.40 7.62
N GLY A 245 11.99 -21.26 7.70
CA GLY A 245 11.04 -20.82 6.68
C GLY A 245 11.65 -20.67 5.29
N PHE A 246 12.79 -19.97 5.18
CA PHE A 246 13.49 -19.80 3.91
C PHE A 246 14.12 -21.10 3.40
N ALA A 247 14.61 -21.98 4.27
CA ALA A 247 15.06 -23.31 3.87
C ALA A 247 13.91 -24.13 3.25
N LEU A 248 12.73 -24.11 3.88
CA LEU A 248 11.54 -24.79 3.38
C LEU A 248 11.04 -24.18 2.05
N ALA A 249 11.06 -22.85 1.95
CA ALA A 249 10.70 -22.13 0.74
C ALA A 249 11.63 -22.51 -0.43
N ARG A 250 12.95 -22.53 -0.22
CA ARG A 250 13.93 -22.99 -1.23
C ARG A 250 13.68 -24.42 -1.66
N GLN A 251 13.44 -25.32 -0.70
CA GLN A 251 13.18 -26.72 -0.98
C GLN A 251 11.91 -26.89 -1.84
N SER A 252 10.80 -26.33 -1.38
CA SER A 252 9.49 -26.46 -2.04
C SER A 252 9.43 -25.76 -3.40
N GLN A 253 10.16 -24.66 -3.60
CA GLN A 253 10.26 -23.94 -4.87
C GLN A 253 10.82 -24.81 -6.01
N THR A 254 11.72 -25.76 -5.71
CA THR A 254 12.37 -26.58 -6.76
C THR A 254 11.39 -27.40 -7.60
N SER A 255 10.25 -27.78 -7.00
CA SER A 255 9.19 -28.57 -7.64
C SER A 255 7.90 -27.79 -7.88
N PHE A 256 7.88 -26.49 -7.56
CA PHE A 256 6.69 -25.65 -7.67
C PHE A 256 6.76 -24.73 -8.89
N ARG A 257 5.67 -24.63 -9.66
CA ARG A 257 5.57 -23.74 -10.81
C ARG A 257 4.72 -22.53 -10.47
N GLY A 258 5.36 -21.47 -10.01
CA GLY A 258 4.70 -20.23 -9.64
C GLY A 258 5.60 -19.37 -8.76
N ARG A 259 5.00 -18.49 -7.96
CA ARG A 259 5.73 -17.63 -7.03
C ARG A 259 5.89 -18.29 -5.68
N THR A 260 7.05 -18.14 -5.08
CA THR A 260 7.29 -18.55 -3.69
C THR A 260 7.34 -17.31 -2.81
N ARG A 261 6.62 -17.34 -1.69
CA ARG A 261 6.59 -16.23 -0.73
C ARG A 261 6.66 -16.74 0.70
N VAL A 262 7.51 -16.10 1.50
CA VAL A 262 7.50 -16.27 2.95
C VAL A 262 6.66 -15.14 3.55
N MET A 263 5.67 -15.48 4.38
CA MET A 263 4.91 -14.51 5.16
C MET A 263 5.18 -14.74 6.65
N GLN A 264 5.82 -13.76 7.28
CA GLN A 264 6.12 -13.78 8.70
C GLN A 264 4.98 -13.11 9.48
N PHE A 265 4.55 -13.72 10.59
CA PHE A 265 3.56 -13.18 11.52
C PHE A 265 4.19 -13.06 12.89
N THR A 266 4.26 -11.86 13.45
CA THR A 266 4.91 -11.60 14.74
C THR A 266 4.32 -10.37 15.45
N ASP A 267 4.44 -10.36 16.77
CA ASP A 267 4.19 -9.22 17.66
C ASP A 267 5.50 -8.56 18.16
N GLU A 268 6.66 -8.95 17.62
CA GLU A 268 7.97 -8.39 17.97
C GLU A 268 8.64 -7.64 16.82
N ARG A 269 9.47 -6.65 17.16
CA ARG A 269 10.29 -5.91 16.18
C ARG A 269 11.60 -6.64 15.90
N PRO A 270 11.90 -7.01 14.64
CA PRO A 270 13.22 -7.55 14.29
C PRO A 270 14.33 -6.51 14.46
N ASN A 271 15.53 -6.98 14.81
CA ASN A 271 16.72 -6.15 14.80
C ASN A 271 17.23 -5.92 13.36
N VAL A 272 16.80 -4.81 12.75
CA VAL A 272 17.21 -4.43 11.38
C VAL A 272 18.63 -3.93 11.24
N GLY A 273 19.34 -3.68 12.37
CA GLY A 273 20.75 -3.32 12.37
C GLY A 273 21.67 -4.53 12.14
N ASP A 274 21.18 -5.75 12.42
CA ASP A 274 21.93 -6.97 12.16
C ASP A 274 21.81 -7.40 10.69
N THR A 275 22.86 -7.07 9.94
CA THR A 275 23.02 -7.41 8.52
C THR A 275 23.92 -8.64 8.31
N THR A 276 24.27 -9.36 9.39
CA THR A 276 25.00 -10.62 9.26
C THR A 276 24.14 -11.65 8.53
N ALA A 277 24.78 -12.69 7.97
CA ALA A 277 24.05 -13.75 7.26
C ALA A 277 22.99 -14.46 8.12
N GLY A 278 23.16 -14.43 9.45
CA GLY A 278 22.21 -14.99 10.41
C GLY A 278 21.17 -13.98 10.92
N GLY A 279 21.40 -12.68 10.71
CA GLY A 279 20.49 -11.62 11.11
C GLY A 279 19.30 -11.47 10.17
N PHE A 280 18.23 -10.83 10.65
CA PHE A 280 16.98 -10.60 9.93
C PHE A 280 17.20 -10.09 8.49
N MET A 281 17.94 -9.00 8.33
CA MET A 281 18.18 -8.40 7.02
C MET A 281 19.00 -9.30 6.09
N GLY A 282 20.02 -9.99 6.61
CA GLY A 282 20.85 -10.89 5.82
C GLY A 282 20.08 -12.11 5.30
N ILE A 283 19.20 -12.68 6.14
CA ILE A 283 18.28 -13.74 5.73
C ILE A 283 17.34 -13.22 4.63
N MET A 284 16.83 -12.00 4.80
CA MET A 284 15.90 -11.40 3.85
C MET A 284 16.51 -11.19 2.46
N GLU A 285 17.67 -10.56 2.41
CA GLU A 285 18.40 -10.36 1.17
C GLU A 285 18.79 -11.68 0.50
N ALA A 286 19.12 -12.72 1.27
CA ALA A 286 19.41 -14.04 0.74
C ALA A 286 18.17 -14.67 0.09
N GLY A 287 17.02 -14.67 0.77
CA GLY A 287 15.77 -15.17 0.19
C GLY A 287 15.37 -14.41 -1.07
N SER A 288 15.56 -13.09 -1.07
CA SER A 288 15.31 -12.24 -2.23
C SER A 288 16.18 -12.60 -3.45
N ARG A 289 17.48 -12.88 -3.24
CA ARG A 289 18.38 -13.38 -4.30
C ARG A 289 17.94 -14.74 -4.88
N ASP A 290 17.28 -15.55 -4.07
CA ASP A 290 16.73 -16.86 -4.48
C ASP A 290 15.36 -16.73 -5.19
N GLY A 291 14.85 -15.50 -5.37
CA GLY A 291 13.55 -15.23 -5.99
C GLY A 291 12.36 -15.46 -5.06
N ILE A 292 12.59 -15.51 -3.74
CA ILE A 292 11.54 -15.71 -2.73
C ILE A 292 11.09 -14.34 -2.22
N GLY A 293 9.83 -13.99 -2.49
CA GLY A 293 9.23 -12.76 -1.97
C GLY A 293 8.97 -12.84 -0.47
N GLN A 294 8.79 -11.69 0.19
CA GLN A 294 8.69 -11.62 1.65
C GLN A 294 7.62 -10.64 2.12
N THR A 295 6.74 -11.07 3.00
CA THR A 295 5.84 -10.17 3.71
C THR A 295 6.05 -10.32 5.21
N THR A 296 6.24 -9.21 5.90
CA THR A 296 6.20 -9.17 7.37
C THR A 296 4.85 -8.61 7.79
N VAL A 297 4.18 -9.32 8.68
CA VAL A 297 2.86 -8.99 9.22
C VAL A 297 2.97 -8.77 10.71
N GLY A 298 2.66 -7.55 11.14
CA GLY A 298 2.67 -7.13 12.53
C GLY A 298 1.30 -7.29 13.14
N VAL A 299 1.25 -7.98 14.27
CA VAL A 299 0.03 -8.20 15.04
C VAL A 299 0.15 -7.44 16.35
N GLY A 300 -0.61 -6.36 16.51
CA GLY A 300 -0.61 -5.57 17.74
C GLY A 300 0.68 -4.81 18.05
N VAL A 301 1.70 -4.87 17.18
CA VAL A 301 2.99 -4.18 17.34
C VAL A 301 3.24 -3.14 16.24
N ASP A 302 3.72 -1.97 16.63
CA ASP A 302 4.29 -0.99 15.69
C ASP A 302 5.65 -1.45 15.23
N PHE A 303 5.93 -1.33 13.95
CA PHE A 303 7.24 -1.62 13.37
C PHE A 303 8.09 -0.37 13.13
N GLY A 304 7.46 0.80 13.13
CA GLY A 304 8.10 2.08 12.85
C GLY A 304 8.58 2.22 11.40
N ALA A 305 8.88 3.46 11.03
CA ALA A 305 9.37 3.81 9.70
C ALA A 305 10.72 3.17 9.35
N GLU A 306 11.57 2.90 10.34
CA GLU A 306 12.89 2.28 10.10
C GLU A 306 12.75 0.85 9.57
N LEU A 307 11.92 0.01 10.21
CA LEU A 307 11.68 -1.34 9.70
C LEU A 307 11.02 -1.30 8.31
N ALA A 308 10.03 -0.42 8.11
CA ALA A 308 9.39 -0.24 6.81
C ALA A 308 10.42 0.12 5.71
N SER A 309 11.35 1.02 6.01
CA SER A 309 12.44 1.42 5.12
C SER A 309 13.40 0.27 4.82
N LYS A 310 13.77 -0.52 5.83
CA LYS A 310 14.68 -1.66 5.64
C LYS A 310 14.01 -2.79 4.86
N VAL A 311 12.78 -3.16 5.20
CA VAL A 311 12.00 -4.19 4.48
C VAL A 311 11.78 -3.79 3.02
N SER A 312 11.43 -2.53 2.76
CA SER A 312 11.24 -2.03 1.38
C SER A 312 12.52 -2.00 0.56
N SER A 313 13.69 -1.92 1.20
CA SER A 313 14.98 -1.99 0.52
C SER A 313 15.29 -3.39 -0.03
N VAL A 314 14.60 -4.43 0.46
CA VAL A 314 14.73 -5.80 -0.02
C VAL A 314 13.73 -6.08 -1.15
N ARG A 315 14.21 -6.68 -2.25
CA ARG A 315 13.36 -7.01 -3.39
C ARG A 315 12.30 -8.04 -2.99
N GLY A 316 11.05 -7.77 -3.33
CA GLY A 316 9.90 -8.57 -2.93
C GLY A 316 9.41 -8.32 -1.50
N GLY A 317 9.96 -7.35 -0.76
CA GLY A 317 9.57 -7.00 0.61
C GLY A 317 8.28 -6.17 0.71
N ASN A 318 7.37 -6.60 1.58
CA ASN A 318 6.18 -5.85 2.02
C ASN A 318 6.02 -5.91 3.53
N LEU A 319 5.42 -4.87 4.11
CA LEU A 319 5.11 -4.76 5.52
C LEU A 319 3.63 -4.38 5.70
N PHE A 320 2.91 -5.17 6.48
CA PHE A 320 1.52 -4.90 6.85
C PHE A 320 1.37 -4.87 8.36
N PHE A 321 0.45 -4.03 8.83
CA PHE A 321 0.00 -4.02 10.21
C PHE A 321 -1.51 -4.28 10.28
N PHE A 322 -1.90 -5.16 11.20
CA PHE A 322 -3.30 -5.44 11.49
C PHE A 322 -3.60 -5.17 12.96
N PRO A 323 -4.44 -4.16 13.27
CA PRO A 323 -4.89 -3.92 14.63
C PRO A 323 -5.93 -4.94 15.08
N ASP A 324 -6.77 -5.39 14.16
CA ASP A 324 -7.93 -6.22 14.45
C ASP A 324 -8.27 -7.16 13.29
N GLU A 325 -9.25 -8.03 13.55
CA GLU A 325 -9.77 -8.99 12.58
C GLU A 325 -10.43 -8.31 11.37
N ALA A 326 -11.14 -7.20 11.56
CA ALA A 326 -11.88 -6.56 10.48
C ALA A 326 -10.92 -5.98 9.42
N ALA A 327 -9.87 -5.29 9.86
CA ALA A 327 -8.81 -4.75 9.02
C ALA A 327 -8.05 -5.87 8.27
N MET A 328 -7.76 -6.97 8.96
CA MET A 328 -7.12 -8.15 8.38
C MET A 328 -8.01 -8.79 7.31
N VAL A 329 -9.26 -9.11 7.65
CA VAL A 329 -10.20 -9.77 6.73
C VAL A 329 -10.40 -8.90 5.49
N LYS A 330 -10.59 -7.60 5.65
CA LYS A 330 -10.70 -6.66 4.53
C LYS A 330 -9.48 -6.75 3.62
N THR A 331 -8.28 -6.55 4.18
CA THR A 331 -7.04 -6.50 3.40
C THR A 331 -6.76 -7.82 2.68
N PHE A 332 -6.88 -8.96 3.33
CA PHE A 332 -6.63 -10.23 2.64
C PHE A 332 -7.72 -10.57 1.63
N THR A 333 -9.00 -10.30 1.92
CA THR A 333 -10.09 -10.57 0.96
C THR A 333 -9.93 -9.73 -0.30
N GLU A 334 -9.49 -8.49 -0.14
CA GLU A 334 -9.39 -7.56 -1.24
C GLU A 334 -8.05 -7.68 -1.95
N ASP A 335 -6.93 -7.81 -1.24
CA ASP A 335 -5.63 -7.51 -1.81
C ASP A 335 -4.68 -8.69 -1.93
N LEU A 336 -4.97 -9.87 -1.36
CA LEU A 336 -4.05 -11.02 -1.33
C LEU A 336 -3.40 -11.29 -2.68
N ASP A 337 -4.19 -11.39 -3.75
CA ASP A 337 -3.68 -11.70 -5.08
C ASP A 337 -2.74 -10.60 -5.61
N THR A 338 -3.07 -9.34 -5.37
CA THR A 338 -2.29 -8.20 -5.86
C THR A 338 -1.02 -7.99 -5.02
N MET A 339 -1.10 -8.12 -3.69
CA MET A 339 0.03 -7.87 -2.79
C MET A 339 1.14 -8.90 -2.90
N VAL A 340 0.84 -10.12 -3.36
CA VAL A 340 1.86 -11.15 -3.65
C VAL A 340 2.38 -11.07 -5.10
N THR A 341 1.82 -10.16 -5.91
CA THR A 341 2.19 -9.99 -7.32
C THR A 341 3.08 -8.76 -7.50
N GLU A 342 4.33 -9.03 -7.80
CA GLU A 342 5.35 -8.05 -8.19
C GLU A 342 5.26 -7.79 -9.70
N LEU A 343 5.37 -6.51 -10.12
CA LEU A 343 5.31 -6.04 -11.50
C LEU A 343 6.68 -5.64 -12.05
N ALA A 344 7.46 -4.94 -11.23
CA ALA A 344 8.77 -4.45 -11.61
C ALA A 344 9.72 -4.38 -10.40
N HIS A 345 11.01 -4.39 -10.71
CA HIS A 345 12.12 -4.33 -9.77
C HIS A 345 13.12 -3.27 -10.18
N ASP A 346 13.87 -2.80 -9.19
CA ASP A 346 15.01 -1.90 -9.37
C ASP A 346 14.63 -0.63 -10.16
N LEU A 347 13.52 -0.01 -9.78
CA LEU A 347 13.04 1.22 -10.41
C LEU A 347 13.94 2.39 -9.96
N ASP A 348 14.93 2.70 -10.78
CA ASP A 348 15.78 3.89 -10.68
C ASP A 348 15.04 5.09 -11.26
N VAL A 349 14.76 6.10 -10.45
CA VAL A 349 14.08 7.33 -10.87
C VAL A 349 15.01 8.52 -10.70
N THR A 350 15.09 9.36 -11.74
CA THR A 350 15.80 10.64 -11.71
C THR A 350 14.83 11.76 -12.03
N ILE A 351 14.68 12.71 -11.12
CA ILE A 351 13.85 13.91 -11.31
C ILE A 351 14.78 15.09 -11.56
N ARG A 352 14.58 15.76 -12.70
CA ARG A 352 15.29 16.99 -13.09
C ARG A 352 14.31 18.17 -13.15
N PRO A 353 14.33 19.07 -12.15
CA PRO A 353 13.51 20.27 -12.17
C PRO A 353 13.84 21.17 -13.38
N ALA A 354 12.83 21.88 -13.87
CA ALA A 354 13.01 22.93 -14.88
C ALA A 354 13.83 24.09 -14.31
N ALA A 355 14.55 24.81 -15.19
CA ALA A 355 15.42 25.92 -14.77
C ALA A 355 14.67 27.00 -13.98
N GLY A 356 15.17 27.33 -12.78
CA GLY A 356 14.53 28.24 -11.84
C GLY A 356 13.67 27.55 -10.78
N LEU A 357 13.58 26.22 -10.79
CA LEU A 357 13.01 25.41 -9.72
C LEU A 357 14.07 24.51 -9.09
N ARG A 358 13.93 24.29 -7.79
CA ARG A 358 14.63 23.26 -7.04
C ARG A 358 13.63 22.28 -6.45
N LEU A 359 14.06 21.03 -6.29
CA LEU A 359 13.28 20.03 -5.58
C LEU A 359 13.46 20.22 -4.07
N VAL A 360 12.37 20.14 -3.30
CA VAL A 360 12.37 20.35 -1.84
C VAL A 360 12.03 19.06 -1.09
N GLY A 361 11.34 18.13 -1.74
CA GLY A 361 10.98 16.86 -1.15
C GLY A 361 10.39 15.91 -2.17
N VAL A 362 10.54 14.62 -1.88
CA VAL A 362 9.88 13.52 -2.59
C VAL A 362 9.14 12.68 -1.55
N TYR A 363 7.91 12.29 -1.86
CA TYR A 363 7.01 11.58 -0.95
C TYR A 363 6.37 10.39 -1.65
N GLY A 364 5.93 9.39 -0.88
CA GLY A 364 5.39 8.13 -1.43
C GLY A 364 6.47 7.11 -1.75
N ILE A 365 7.67 7.31 -1.19
CA ILE A 365 8.77 6.34 -1.14
C ILE A 365 9.34 6.32 0.28
N PRO A 366 9.90 5.18 0.73
CA PRO A 366 10.60 5.09 2.00
C PRO A 366 11.75 6.09 2.11
N GLY A 367 11.83 6.78 3.26
CA GLY A 367 12.65 8.00 3.42
C GLY A 367 14.16 7.83 3.24
N GLU A 368 14.73 6.64 3.48
CA GLU A 368 16.17 6.40 3.32
C GLU A 368 16.61 6.20 1.85
N MET A 369 15.67 6.14 0.91
CA MET A 369 15.94 5.84 -0.51
C MET A 369 16.32 7.08 -1.34
N LEU A 370 16.28 8.28 -0.75
CA LEU A 370 16.56 9.55 -1.42
C LEU A 370 18.05 9.90 -1.42
N LYS A 371 18.65 10.00 -2.61
CA LYS A 371 20.01 10.50 -2.82
C LYS A 371 19.97 11.78 -3.65
N TRP A 372 20.56 12.83 -3.10
CA TRP A 372 20.68 14.12 -3.79
C TRP A 372 21.92 14.09 -4.69
N GLU A 373 21.75 14.31 -5.99
CA GLU A 373 22.85 14.42 -6.96
C GLU A 373 23.09 15.91 -7.27
N GLY A 374 23.85 16.58 -6.39
CA GLY A 374 24.05 18.03 -6.44
C GLY A 374 22.84 18.83 -5.92
N ASP A 375 22.70 20.07 -6.35
CA ASP A 375 21.70 21.02 -5.80
C ASP A 375 20.31 20.91 -6.44
N ARG A 376 20.14 20.08 -7.49
CA ARG A 376 18.92 20.10 -8.33
C ARG A 376 18.36 18.74 -8.70
N ASP A 377 19.22 17.80 -9.10
CA ASP A 377 18.79 16.49 -9.54
C ASP A 377 18.64 15.58 -8.32
N VAL A 378 17.54 14.82 -8.28
CA VAL A 378 17.32 13.82 -7.24
C VAL A 378 17.18 12.46 -7.88
N ARG A 379 17.93 11.51 -7.32
CA ARG A 379 17.85 10.11 -7.67
C ARG A 379 17.40 9.29 -6.47
N PHE A 380 16.45 8.41 -6.72
CA PHE A 380 16.05 7.42 -5.74
C PHE A 380 15.76 6.10 -6.44
N GLN A 381 15.82 5.03 -5.67
CA GLN A 381 15.56 3.68 -6.15
C GLN A 381 14.37 3.12 -5.38
N VAL A 382 13.37 2.60 -6.10
CA VAL A 382 12.30 1.78 -5.55
C VAL A 382 12.61 0.33 -5.89
N THR A 383 12.88 -0.49 -4.87
CA THR A 383 13.35 -1.85 -5.09
C THR A 383 12.29 -2.74 -5.75
N THR A 384 11.02 -2.58 -5.35
CA THR A 384 9.91 -3.40 -5.88
C THR A 384 8.65 -2.57 -6.08
N VAL A 385 7.98 -2.81 -7.20
CA VAL A 385 6.63 -2.31 -7.50
C VAL A 385 5.68 -3.50 -7.52
N PHE A 386 4.61 -3.41 -6.73
CA PHE A 386 3.57 -4.42 -6.63
C PHE A 386 2.34 -4.01 -7.43
N LEU A 387 1.61 -5.01 -7.92
CA LEU A 387 0.28 -4.83 -8.44
C LEU A 387 -0.64 -4.40 -7.30
N SER A 388 -1.65 -3.59 -7.62
CA SER A 388 -2.64 -3.15 -6.63
C SER A 388 -3.98 -2.91 -7.31
N LYS A 389 -5.07 -2.99 -6.54
CA LYS A 389 -6.38 -2.51 -6.99
C LYS A 389 -6.44 -0.99 -7.08
N SER A 390 -5.61 -0.30 -6.31
CA SER A 390 -5.47 1.15 -6.27
C SER A 390 -4.25 1.60 -7.05
N ARG A 391 -4.33 2.77 -7.69
CA ARG A 391 -3.20 3.41 -8.37
C ARG A 391 -2.34 4.13 -7.33
N GLY A 392 -1.05 3.83 -7.29
CA GLY A 392 -0.10 4.50 -6.41
C GLY A 392 0.46 5.77 -7.03
N ALA A 393 1.19 6.55 -6.24
CA ALA A 393 1.87 7.72 -6.73
C ALA A 393 3.09 8.10 -5.90
N ILE A 394 4.05 8.76 -6.55
CA ILE A 394 5.19 9.43 -5.94
C ILE A 394 5.01 10.92 -6.18
N TYR A 395 5.16 11.74 -5.13
CA TYR A 395 5.00 13.19 -5.22
C TYR A 395 6.33 13.92 -5.11
N ALA A 396 6.50 14.96 -5.91
CA ALA A 396 7.68 15.80 -5.95
C ALA A 396 7.28 17.25 -5.64
N ALA A 397 7.82 17.83 -4.57
CA ALA A 397 7.55 19.20 -4.16
C ALA A 397 8.64 20.15 -4.69
N PHE A 398 8.23 21.23 -5.35
CA PHE A 398 9.13 22.19 -5.99
C PHE A 398 8.99 23.59 -5.41
N ALA A 399 10.12 24.28 -5.28
CA ALA A 399 10.22 25.68 -4.91
C ALA A 399 11.07 26.45 -5.93
N PRO A 400 10.92 27.78 -6.03
CA PRO A 400 11.86 28.61 -6.79
C PRO A 400 13.32 28.46 -6.31
N GLU A 401 14.28 28.53 -7.23
CA GLU A 401 15.73 28.50 -6.90
C GLU A 401 16.19 29.73 -6.10
N ALA A 402 15.57 30.89 -6.32
CA ALA A 402 15.90 32.14 -5.61
C ALA A 402 14.61 32.78 -5.07
N GLU A 403 14.65 33.23 -3.82
CA GLU A 403 13.53 33.95 -3.17
C GLU A 403 13.32 35.36 -3.75
N ASP A 404 14.38 35.97 -4.28
CA ASP A 404 14.42 37.39 -4.72
C ASP A 404 14.25 37.62 -6.23
N LEU A 405 14.10 36.56 -7.03
CA LEU A 405 13.78 36.72 -8.45
C LEU A 405 12.27 36.88 -8.62
N PRO A 406 11.78 37.78 -9.51
CA PRO A 406 10.35 37.90 -9.77
C PRO A 406 9.79 36.52 -10.15
N GLU A 407 8.67 36.14 -9.53
CA GLU A 407 8.03 34.83 -9.77
C GLU A 407 7.97 34.58 -11.28
N ARG A 408 8.76 33.62 -11.76
CA ARG A 408 8.55 33.07 -13.09
C ARG A 408 7.17 32.44 -13.07
N ARG A 409 6.20 33.11 -13.69
CA ARG A 409 4.88 32.50 -13.95
C ARG A 409 5.10 31.34 -14.92
N TYR A 410 5.08 30.13 -14.39
CA TYR A 410 5.02 28.94 -15.21
C TYR A 410 3.66 28.90 -15.89
N VAL A 411 3.68 28.68 -17.20
CA VAL A 411 2.49 28.64 -18.05
C VAL A 411 1.92 27.23 -18.02
N GLU A 412 0.59 27.11 -17.97
CA GLU A 412 -0.10 25.83 -18.10
C GLU A 412 0.37 25.08 -19.36
N GLY A 413 0.54 23.76 -19.24
CA GLY A 413 1.11 22.87 -20.25
C GLY A 413 2.64 22.81 -20.25
N ARG A 414 3.36 23.77 -19.64
CA ARG A 414 4.82 23.71 -19.57
C ARG A 414 5.29 22.71 -18.50
N PRO A 415 6.19 21.77 -18.81
CA PRO A 415 6.75 20.86 -17.83
C PRO A 415 7.53 21.58 -16.72
N LEU A 416 7.27 21.20 -15.46
CA LEU A 416 8.04 21.65 -14.30
C LEU A 416 9.25 20.77 -14.00
N ALA A 417 9.26 19.54 -14.50
CA ALA A 417 10.37 18.62 -14.39
C ALA A 417 10.34 17.59 -15.51
N ALA A 418 11.54 17.10 -15.86
CA ALA A 418 11.70 15.88 -16.64
C ALA A 418 12.05 14.73 -15.69
N VAL A 419 11.43 13.58 -15.89
CA VAL A 419 11.64 12.38 -15.09
C VAL A 419 12.17 11.28 -16.00
N GLY A 420 13.37 10.80 -15.69
CA GLY A 420 13.96 9.63 -16.33
C GLY A 420 13.83 8.43 -15.42
N LEU A 421 13.56 7.26 -16.00
CA LEU A 421 13.47 6.04 -15.23
C LEU A 421 14.06 4.82 -15.94
N SER A 422 14.57 3.89 -15.15
CA SER A 422 15.04 2.57 -15.56
C SER A 422 14.46 1.52 -14.60
N TYR A 423 13.97 0.40 -15.12
CA TYR A 423 13.39 -0.67 -14.31
C TYR A 423 13.48 -2.01 -15.00
N ARG A 424 13.25 -3.08 -14.24
CA ARG A 424 13.17 -4.45 -14.74
C ARG A 424 11.77 -5.00 -14.49
N GLU A 425 11.02 -5.32 -15.54
CA GLU A 425 9.76 -6.05 -15.37
C GLU A 425 10.01 -7.47 -14.88
N VAL A 426 9.08 -8.00 -14.08
CA VAL A 426 9.12 -9.39 -13.65
C VAL A 426 9.10 -10.31 -14.87
N GLY A 427 10.00 -11.30 -14.88
CA GLY A 427 10.19 -12.21 -16.01
C GLY A 427 11.11 -11.71 -17.13
N SER A 428 11.53 -10.43 -17.09
CA SER A 428 12.48 -9.87 -18.07
C SER A 428 13.90 -9.75 -17.52
N THR A 429 14.88 -10.17 -18.32
CA THR A 429 16.32 -9.92 -18.05
C THR A 429 16.80 -8.58 -18.62
N VAL A 430 15.99 -7.91 -19.43
CA VAL A 430 16.31 -6.63 -20.07
C VAL A 430 15.70 -5.49 -19.26
N ALA A 431 16.53 -4.50 -18.91
CA ALA A 431 16.06 -3.27 -18.30
C ALA A 431 15.30 -2.42 -19.33
N LYS A 432 14.14 -1.90 -18.94
CA LYS A 432 13.37 -0.93 -19.69
C LYS A 432 13.70 0.47 -19.19
N THR A 433 13.70 1.43 -20.11
CA THR A 433 13.85 2.85 -19.78
C THR A 433 12.64 3.62 -20.27
N ALA A 434 12.13 4.53 -19.46
CA ALA A 434 11.11 5.48 -19.91
C ALA A 434 11.49 6.91 -19.51
N LYS A 435 10.80 7.85 -20.14
CA LYS A 435 10.89 9.27 -19.83
C LYS A 435 9.48 9.81 -19.76
N LEU A 436 9.21 10.60 -18.73
CA LEU A 436 7.97 11.35 -18.61
C LEU A 436 8.27 12.79 -18.22
N GLU A 437 7.32 13.67 -18.50
CA GLU A 437 7.37 15.07 -18.10
C GLU A 437 6.26 15.33 -17.07
N LEU A 438 6.44 16.35 -16.24
CA LEU A 438 5.42 16.81 -15.30
C LEU A 438 4.79 18.13 -15.81
N PRO A 439 3.87 18.09 -16.79
CA PRO A 439 3.21 19.28 -17.31
C PRO A 439 2.42 19.99 -16.22
N LEU A 440 2.56 21.32 -16.14
CA LEU A 440 1.78 22.14 -15.23
C LEU A 440 0.32 22.20 -15.68
N VAL A 441 -0.61 21.80 -14.82
CA VAL A 441 -2.05 21.95 -14.99
C VAL A 441 -2.61 22.98 -14.01
N SER A 442 -3.69 23.65 -14.38
CA SER A 442 -4.42 24.53 -13.46
C SER A 442 -5.00 23.72 -12.29
N LYS A 443 -5.23 24.37 -11.14
CA LYS A 443 -5.85 23.71 -9.97
C LYS A 443 -7.20 23.05 -10.27
N ARG A 444 -7.98 23.62 -11.21
CA ARG A 444 -9.27 23.05 -11.65
C ARG A 444 -9.10 21.90 -12.65
N GLY A 445 -7.98 21.87 -13.38
CA GLY A 445 -7.65 20.81 -14.32
C GLY A 445 -6.86 19.65 -13.71
N ALA A 446 -6.40 19.79 -12.47
CA ALA A 446 -5.67 18.76 -11.74
C ALA A 446 -6.48 17.48 -11.60
N SER A 447 -5.80 16.34 -11.70
CA SER A 447 -6.44 15.05 -11.46
C SER A 447 -6.89 14.91 -10.00
N VAL A 448 -7.79 13.96 -9.77
CA VAL A 448 -8.21 13.57 -8.42
C VAL A 448 -7.01 13.07 -7.62
N GLY A 449 -6.12 12.27 -8.23
CA GLY A 449 -4.88 11.82 -7.60
C GLY A 449 -4.01 12.97 -7.15
N LEU A 450 -3.82 13.99 -7.99
CA LEU A 450 -2.92 15.11 -7.67
C LEU A 450 -3.51 16.01 -6.57
N THR A 451 -4.83 16.24 -6.62
CA THR A 451 -5.55 17.02 -5.61
C THR A 451 -5.55 16.32 -4.25
N ARG A 452 -5.87 15.02 -4.23
CA ARG A 452 -5.84 14.16 -3.04
C ARG A 452 -4.42 14.03 -2.49
N GLY A 453 -3.44 13.82 -3.37
CA GLY A 453 -2.02 13.76 -3.04
C GLY A 453 -1.51 14.99 -2.30
N ARG A 454 -1.97 16.19 -2.68
CA ARG A 454 -1.65 17.43 -1.94
C ARG A 454 -2.14 17.37 -0.50
N LEU A 455 -3.34 16.85 -0.28
CA LEU A 455 -3.91 16.70 1.07
C LEU A 455 -3.11 15.67 1.87
N LEU A 456 -2.85 14.49 1.30
CA LEU A 456 -2.10 13.42 1.96
C LEU A 456 -0.65 13.80 2.27
N VAL A 457 0.04 14.50 1.36
CA VAL A 457 1.39 15.04 1.63
C VAL A 457 1.35 16.08 2.74
N SER A 458 0.32 16.94 2.75
CA SER A 458 0.16 17.95 3.81
C SER A 458 -0.13 17.30 5.16
N GLU A 459 -0.99 16.28 5.18
CA GLU A 459 -1.33 15.47 6.34
C GLU A 459 -0.10 14.76 6.91
N TYR A 460 0.63 14.00 6.09
CA TYR A 460 1.87 13.34 6.51
C TYR A 460 2.85 14.31 7.18
N LEU A 461 3.12 15.44 6.53
CA LEU A 461 4.07 16.42 7.04
C LEU A 461 3.58 17.13 8.30
N ALA A 462 2.30 17.49 8.36
CA ALA A 462 1.70 18.19 9.49
C ALA A 462 1.56 17.28 10.71
N LEU A 463 1.10 16.03 10.54
CA LEU A 463 1.03 15.04 11.62
C LEU A 463 2.42 14.76 12.19
N LYS A 464 3.41 14.49 11.32
CA LYS A 464 4.79 14.25 11.76
C LYS A 464 5.35 15.46 12.54
N SER A 465 5.13 16.67 12.03
CA SER A 465 5.57 17.90 12.70
C SER A 465 4.85 18.11 14.04
N ALA A 466 3.53 17.94 14.09
CA ALA A 466 2.73 18.15 15.29
C ALA A 466 3.07 17.13 16.39
N MET A 467 3.22 15.85 16.03
CA MET A 467 3.61 14.82 17.00
C MET A 467 5.05 15.03 17.50
N THR A 468 5.96 15.51 16.64
CA THR A 468 7.32 15.90 17.06
C THR A 468 7.27 17.08 18.02
N ALA A 469 6.50 18.12 17.69
CA ALA A 469 6.31 19.28 18.55
C ALA A 469 5.76 18.85 19.93
N HIS A 470 4.76 17.97 19.96
CA HIS A 470 4.16 17.49 21.20
C HIS A 470 5.09 16.58 22.02
N LEU A 471 5.57 15.49 21.42
CA LEU A 471 6.23 14.39 22.14
C LEU A 471 7.73 14.61 22.33
N THR A 472 8.38 15.34 21.42
CA THR A 472 9.84 15.55 21.45
C THR A 472 10.20 16.96 21.93
N GLU A 473 9.52 17.98 21.41
CA GLU A 473 9.81 19.38 21.76
C GLU A 473 9.02 19.86 23.00
N ASN A 474 8.09 19.04 23.51
CA ASN A 474 7.17 19.38 24.60
C ASN A 474 6.40 20.71 24.36
N ASN A 475 6.03 20.96 23.11
CA ASN A 475 5.37 22.17 22.63
C ASN A 475 3.95 21.84 22.12
N GLN A 476 3.02 21.72 23.08
CA GLN A 476 1.61 21.41 22.82
C GLN A 476 0.90 22.51 22.03
N GLU A 477 1.21 23.79 22.28
CA GLU A 477 0.60 24.91 21.56
C GLU A 477 0.95 24.88 20.07
N LYS A 478 2.22 24.62 19.73
CA LYS A 478 2.65 24.45 18.33
C LYS A 478 1.94 23.26 17.69
N ALA A 479 1.82 22.14 18.39
CA ALA A 479 1.11 20.97 17.88
C ALA A 479 -0.39 21.25 17.65
N TYR A 480 -1.03 21.97 18.57
CA TYR A 480 -2.43 22.39 18.45
C TYR A 480 -2.66 23.27 17.22
N VAL A 481 -1.83 24.30 17.01
CA VAL A 481 -1.92 25.18 15.84
C VAL A 481 -1.75 24.38 14.55
N GLN A 482 -0.74 23.52 14.47
CA GLN A 482 -0.47 22.70 13.29
C GLN A 482 -1.61 21.71 12.96
N LEU A 483 -2.20 21.10 13.99
CA LEU A 483 -3.37 20.23 13.82
C LEU A 483 -4.62 21.00 13.42
N GLY A 484 -4.79 22.23 13.93
CA GLY A 484 -5.90 23.11 13.56
C GLY A 484 -5.85 23.53 12.08
N GLU A 485 -4.68 23.96 11.59
CA GLU A 485 -4.48 24.28 10.17
C GLU A 485 -4.72 23.07 9.26
N LEU A 486 -4.27 21.88 9.69
CA LEU A 486 -4.53 20.64 8.95
C LEU A 486 -6.02 20.27 8.96
N HIS A 487 -6.69 20.40 10.10
CA HIS A 487 -8.11 20.13 10.23
C HIS A 487 -8.94 21.02 9.31
N GLU A 488 -8.68 22.33 9.28
CA GLU A 488 -9.36 23.27 8.38
C GLU A 488 -9.09 22.93 6.90
N LEU A 489 -7.85 22.58 6.55
CA LEU A 489 -7.48 22.18 5.21
C LEU A 489 -8.27 20.95 4.73
N LEU A 490 -8.39 19.92 5.57
CA LEU A 490 -9.12 18.69 5.21
C LEU A 490 -10.64 18.87 5.25
N ALA A 491 -11.16 19.68 6.18
CA ALA A 491 -12.59 19.98 6.28
C ALA A 491 -13.11 20.79 5.08
N ALA A 492 -12.26 21.61 4.47
CA ALA A 492 -12.62 22.36 3.27
C ALA A 492 -12.71 21.50 1.99
N ASP A 493 -12.24 20.25 2.02
CA ASP A 493 -12.24 19.36 0.87
C ASP A 493 -13.46 18.41 0.87
N SER A 494 -14.09 18.27 -0.30
CA SER A 494 -15.33 17.48 -0.47
C SER A 494 -15.10 16.01 -0.88
N ASP A 495 -13.84 15.57 -1.01
CA ASP A 495 -13.53 14.20 -1.41
C ASP A 495 -13.99 13.21 -0.34
N ARG A 496 -14.99 12.40 -0.68
CA ARG A 496 -15.60 11.44 0.24
C ARG A 496 -14.63 10.33 0.64
N THR A 497 -13.61 10.04 -0.17
CA THR A 497 -12.62 9.00 0.15
C THR A 497 -11.59 9.44 1.19
N MET A 498 -11.65 10.70 1.66
CA MET A 498 -10.79 11.27 2.70
C MET A 498 -11.50 11.33 4.07
N ALA A 499 -12.59 10.56 4.24
CA ALA A 499 -13.42 10.63 5.44
C ALA A 499 -12.68 10.12 6.69
N ASP A 500 -11.88 9.06 6.54
CA ASP A 500 -11.13 8.46 7.65
C ASP A 500 -10.01 9.41 8.12
N GLU A 501 -9.40 10.14 7.21
CA GLU A 501 -8.33 11.12 7.43
C GLU A 501 -8.90 12.36 8.13
N ARG A 502 -10.06 12.85 7.67
CA ARG A 502 -10.81 13.91 8.37
C ARG A 502 -11.15 13.51 9.81
N LYS A 503 -11.64 12.29 10.01
CA LYS A 503 -11.98 11.76 11.34
C LYS A 503 -10.74 11.67 12.23
N LEU A 504 -9.65 11.10 11.72
CA LEU A 504 -8.36 10.99 12.42
C LEU A 504 -7.85 12.37 12.88
N VAL A 505 -7.76 13.32 11.94
CA VAL A 505 -7.23 14.66 12.23
C VAL A 505 -8.15 15.42 13.17
N ALA A 506 -9.48 15.33 13.02
CA ALA A 506 -10.43 15.96 13.93
C ALA A 506 -10.31 15.40 15.37
N GLY A 507 -10.11 14.08 15.50
CA GLY A 507 -9.88 13.43 16.78
C GLY A 507 -8.60 13.94 17.46
N LEU A 508 -7.47 13.92 16.74
CA LEU A 508 -6.19 14.43 17.23
C LEU A 508 -6.24 15.92 17.59
N TYR A 509 -6.88 16.74 16.75
CA TYR A 509 -7.07 18.16 17.02
C TYR A 509 -7.88 18.38 18.30
N THR A 510 -9.00 17.66 18.47
CA THR A 510 -9.84 17.74 19.67
C THR A 510 -9.09 17.31 20.93
N ALA A 511 -8.31 16.22 20.84
CA ALA A 511 -7.47 15.75 21.95
C ALA A 511 -6.40 16.79 22.31
N MET A 512 -5.69 17.34 21.31
CA MET A 512 -4.63 18.33 21.52
C MET A 512 -5.17 19.65 22.06
N ALA A 513 -6.35 20.07 21.63
CA ALA A 513 -7.03 21.26 22.15
C ALA A 513 -7.30 21.14 23.65
N LYS A 514 -7.72 19.96 24.13
CA LYS A 514 -7.92 19.71 25.56
C LYS A 514 -6.62 19.81 26.35
N LEU A 515 -5.53 19.25 25.84
CA LEU A 515 -4.22 19.32 26.50
C LEU A 515 -3.65 20.73 26.52
N SER A 516 -3.83 21.50 25.44
CA SER A 516 -3.27 22.84 25.27
C SER A 516 -4.12 23.95 25.93
N GLY A 517 -5.21 23.59 26.63
CA GLY A 517 -6.09 24.56 27.28
C GLY A 517 -7.12 25.25 26.36
N HIS A 518 -7.27 24.80 25.12
CA HIS A 518 -8.24 25.31 24.12
C HIS A 518 -9.53 24.47 24.03
N GLY A 519 -9.78 23.56 24.98
CA GLY A 519 -10.89 22.60 24.91
C GLY A 519 -12.28 23.22 24.77
N GLU A 520 -12.54 24.37 25.39
CA GLU A 520 -13.82 25.08 25.28
C GLU A 520 -14.10 25.61 23.86
N ARG A 521 -13.04 25.89 23.08
CA ARG A 521 -13.14 26.43 21.73
C ARG A 521 -13.60 25.39 20.70
N VAL A 522 -13.27 24.13 20.93
CA VAL A 522 -13.66 22.99 20.07
C VAL A 522 -15.07 22.49 20.39
N ALA A 523 -15.50 22.57 21.66
CA ALA A 523 -16.86 22.21 22.07
C ALA A 523 -17.92 23.06 21.35
N ASN A 524 -17.65 24.36 21.15
CA ASN A 524 -18.53 25.28 20.44
C ASN A 524 -18.60 25.01 18.92
N PHE A 525 -17.54 24.46 18.33
CA PHE A 525 -17.52 24.06 16.91
C PHE A 525 -18.41 22.83 16.67
N SER A 526 -18.30 21.81 17.53
CA SER A 526 -19.13 20.59 17.47
C SER A 526 -20.63 20.83 17.76
N ALA A 527 -20.98 21.93 18.43
CA ALA A 527 -22.36 22.35 18.61
C ALA A 527 -22.94 22.96 17.33
N GLY A 528 -22.15 23.78 16.61
CA GLY A 528 -22.57 24.39 15.34
C GLY A 528 -22.80 23.40 14.20
N GLU A 529 -22.04 22.29 14.13
CA GLU A 529 -22.29 21.22 13.15
C GLU A 529 -23.57 20.42 13.45
N ARG A 530 -23.89 20.18 14.72
CA ARG A 530 -25.16 19.54 15.12
C ARG A 530 -26.38 20.43 14.84
N ASP A 531 -26.22 21.74 14.96
CA ASP A 531 -27.29 22.70 14.65
C ASP A 531 -27.48 22.88 13.13
N ALA A 532 -26.44 22.66 12.31
CA ALA A 532 -26.54 22.63 10.86
C ALA A 532 -27.20 21.35 10.32
N GLU A 533 -26.99 20.20 10.99
CA GLU A 533 -27.64 18.92 10.67
C GLU A 533 -29.14 18.93 11.05
N CYS A 534 -29.52 19.67 12.10
CA CYS A 534 -30.93 19.88 12.48
C CYS A 534 -31.68 20.94 11.64
N ALA A 535 -30.98 21.80 10.88
CA ALA A 535 -31.61 22.84 10.07
C ALA A 535 -32.06 22.36 8.67
N GLY A 536 -31.73 21.13 8.28
CA GLY A 536 -32.06 20.53 6.97
C GLY A 536 -33.45 19.90 6.87
N ASP A 537 -34.07 19.53 7.99
CA ASP A 537 -35.37 18.84 8.03
C ASP A 537 -36.39 19.64 8.85
N GLY A 538 -37.14 20.51 8.19
CA GLY A 538 -38.09 21.38 8.91
C GLY A 538 -39.05 22.17 8.05
N ALA A 539 -39.53 21.63 6.92
CA ALA A 539 -40.67 22.20 6.21
C ALA A 539 -41.85 21.21 6.21
N GLY A 540 -42.78 21.42 7.14
CA GLY A 540 -44.15 20.92 7.05
C GLY A 540 -44.57 19.99 8.18
N ALA A 541 -45.31 20.54 9.15
CA ALA A 541 -46.64 20.05 9.52
C ALA A 541 -47.15 20.80 10.75
N THR A 542 -48.37 21.30 10.61
CA THR A 542 -49.20 21.94 11.62
C THR A 542 -49.85 20.95 12.58
N SER A 543 -50.10 21.44 13.80
CA SER A 543 -51.28 21.22 14.66
C SER A 543 -51.20 20.25 15.84
N ALA A 544 -51.54 20.85 16.98
CA ALA A 544 -52.50 20.43 18.01
C ALA A 544 -52.08 19.45 19.14
N ALA A 545 -52.25 20.00 20.35
CA ALA A 545 -52.90 19.44 21.53
C ALA A 545 -52.04 18.90 22.69
N ASP A 546 -52.21 19.62 23.82
CA ASP A 546 -52.43 19.16 25.20
C ASP A 546 -51.43 18.23 25.91
N GLY A 547 -50.94 18.75 27.04
CA GLY A 547 -51.44 18.23 28.32
C GLY A 547 -50.50 17.39 29.18
N ALA A 548 -50.31 17.88 30.41
CA ALA A 548 -49.98 17.16 31.65
C ALA A 548 -48.52 16.71 31.88
N GLY A 549 -47.93 17.31 32.92
CA GLY A 549 -46.71 16.82 33.54
C GLY A 549 -46.94 15.63 34.48
N LYS A 550 -45.84 14.95 34.83
CA LYS A 550 -45.56 14.50 36.20
C LYS A 550 -44.13 13.97 36.31
N THR A 551 -43.69 14.10 37.54
CA THR A 551 -42.41 13.83 38.19
C THR A 551 -41.99 12.37 38.31
N SER A 552 -40.69 12.21 38.60
CA SER A 552 -40.02 11.30 39.54
C SER A 552 -39.51 9.93 39.07
N ALA A 553 -38.17 9.88 39.03
CA ALA A 553 -37.27 8.98 39.77
C ALA A 553 -37.37 7.46 39.58
N SER A 554 -36.27 6.88 39.10
CA SER A 554 -35.68 5.68 39.71
C SER A 554 -34.17 5.63 39.45
N ASP A 555 -33.43 5.57 40.55
CA ASP A 555 -32.00 5.25 40.65
C ASP A 555 -31.73 3.80 40.21
N GLY A 556 -30.64 3.61 39.47
CA GLY A 556 -30.11 2.30 39.09
C GLY A 556 -28.59 2.33 39.10
N ALA A 557 -28.00 1.92 40.22
CA ALA A 557 -26.56 1.84 40.44
C ALA A 557 -25.87 0.80 39.54
N GLY A 558 -24.85 1.22 38.77
CA GLY A 558 -23.96 0.35 38.01
C GLY A 558 -22.49 0.60 38.39
N LYS A 559 -21.89 -0.39 39.06
CA LYS A 559 -20.48 -0.43 39.49
C LYS A 559 -19.53 -0.25 38.29
N ARG A 560 -18.60 0.71 38.37
CA ARG A 560 -17.41 0.79 37.50
C ARG A 560 -16.18 0.28 38.24
N SER A 561 -15.58 -0.78 37.70
CA SER A 561 -14.27 -1.28 38.10
C SER A 561 -13.18 -0.39 37.50
N LYS A 562 -12.39 0.29 38.35
CA LYS A 562 -11.17 1.00 37.97
C LYS A 562 -10.04 -0.02 37.85
N VAL A 563 -9.42 -0.12 36.68
CA VAL A 563 -8.08 -0.70 36.53
C VAL A 563 -7.12 0.46 36.26
N VAL A 564 -6.17 0.64 37.17
CA VAL A 564 -5.09 1.63 37.09
C VAL A 564 -3.83 0.86 36.68
N MET A 565 -3.38 1.03 35.44
CA MET A 565 -2.06 0.57 34.99
C MET A 565 -1.02 1.64 35.32
N ARG A 566 -0.02 1.25 36.10
CA ARG A 566 1.09 2.08 36.58
C ARG A 566 2.32 1.69 35.76
N TYR A 567 2.78 2.57 34.88
CA TYR A 567 4.06 2.41 34.21
C TYR A 567 5.19 2.53 35.25
N MET A 568 6.03 1.50 35.36
CA MET A 568 7.32 1.59 36.03
C MET A 568 8.41 1.64 34.96
N HIS A 569 9.20 2.70 35.00
CA HIS A 569 10.51 2.80 34.37
C HIS A 569 11.46 1.78 35.00
N ASP A 570 12.19 1.07 34.15
CA ASP A 570 13.66 0.98 34.20
C ASP A 570 14.19 0.66 32.80
#